data_AF-A0A371MRV8-F1
#
_entry.id   AF-A0A371MRV8-F1
#
_cell.length_a   1.000
_cell.length_b   1.000
_cell.length_c   1.000
_cell.angle_alpha   90.00
_cell.angle_beta   90.00
_cell.angle_gamma   90.00
#
_symmetry.space_group_name_H-M   'P 1'
#
loop_
_entity.id
_entity.type
_entity.pdbx_description
1 polymer ?
#
loop_
_entity_poly.entity_id
_entity_poly.type
_entity_poly.pdbx_seq_one_letter_code
_entity_poly.pdbx_strand_id
1 'polypeptide(L)'
;MVERISWFKDGVDYEILLFYESYDIGATAKVVAYNIDYGQNYVNARMKMMERAGLFSNEEGVYELTDLGREFLAGDVGEDELPEP
;
A
#
# COMPACT_ATOMS: atom_id res chain seq x y z
N MET A 1 -11.61 17.94 6.81
CA MET A 1 -10.14 17.89 6.83
C MET A 1 -9.85 16.41 6.79
N VAL A 2 -9.29 15.89 5.70
CA VAL A 2 -8.84 14.49 5.69
C VAL A 2 -7.68 14.47 6.68
N GLU A 3 -7.77 13.63 7.71
CA GLU A 3 -6.61 13.40 8.57
C GLU A 3 -5.48 12.85 7.69
N ARG A 4 -4.23 12.92 8.11
CA ARG A 4 -3.14 12.38 7.28
C ARG A 4 -2.43 11.33 8.09
N ILE A 5 -2.38 10.11 7.59
CA ILE A 5 -1.52 9.05 8.13
C ILE A 5 -0.08 9.58 8.23
N SER A 6 0.44 9.65 9.45
CA SER A 6 1.70 10.33 9.81
C SER A 6 2.92 9.77 9.04
N TRP A 7 2.89 8.48 8.74
CA TRP A 7 3.96 7.74 8.10
C TRP A 7 3.79 7.53 6.59
N PHE A 8 2.67 7.97 6.01
CA PHE A 8 2.50 8.01 4.56
C PHE A 8 3.44 9.04 3.94
N LYS A 9 4.01 8.69 2.79
CA LYS A 9 4.78 9.56 1.92
C LYS A 9 3.87 10.04 0.79
N ASP A 10 3.73 11.36 0.72
CA ASP A 10 2.88 12.05 -0.24
C ASP A 10 3.14 11.56 -1.67
N GLY A 11 2.06 11.25 -2.38
CA GLY A 11 2.08 10.71 -3.75
C GLY A 11 2.20 9.20 -3.79
N VAL A 12 3.39 8.67 -3.52
CA VAL A 12 3.74 7.27 -3.84
C VAL A 12 2.87 6.23 -3.16
N ASP A 13 2.51 6.41 -1.88
CA ASP A 13 1.70 5.40 -1.17
C ASP A 13 0.29 5.37 -1.69
N TYR A 14 -0.27 6.55 -1.99
CA TYR A 14 -1.59 6.66 -2.61
C TYR A 14 -1.58 6.07 -4.01
N GLU A 15 -0.53 6.28 -4.80
CA GLU A 15 -0.44 5.68 -6.14
C GLU A 15 -0.31 4.16 -6.10
N ILE A 16 0.44 3.62 -5.12
CA ILE A 16 0.46 2.18 -4.85
C ILE A 16 -0.95 1.70 -4.51
N LEU A 17 -1.63 2.36 -3.58
CA LEU A 17 -2.97 1.97 -3.14
C LEU A 17 -4.00 2.05 -4.29
N LEU A 18 -3.95 3.10 -5.10
CA LEU A 18 -4.78 3.27 -6.31
C LEU A 18 -4.52 2.18 -7.36
N PHE A 19 -3.26 1.72 -7.49
CA PHE A 19 -2.94 0.57 -8.34
C PHE A 19 -3.69 -0.68 -7.86
N TYR A 20 -3.71 -0.96 -6.55
CA TYR A 20 -4.39 -2.13 -6.00
C TYR A 20 -5.92 -1.97 -5.93
N GLU A 21 -6.44 -0.75 -5.75
CA GLU A 21 -7.87 -0.46 -5.88
C GLU A 21 -8.36 -0.76 -7.31
N SER A 22 -7.55 -0.40 -8.31
CA SER A 22 -7.83 -0.71 -9.71
C SER A 22 -7.63 -2.19 -10.04
N TYR A 23 -6.69 -2.85 -9.37
CA TYR A 23 -6.24 -4.21 -9.65
C TYR A 23 -5.97 -4.98 -8.34
N ASP A 24 -7.00 -5.65 -7.80
CA ASP A 24 -6.85 -6.52 -6.62
C ASP A 24 -6.18 -7.86 -7.00
N ILE A 25 -4.86 -7.82 -7.20
CA ILE A 25 -4.01 -8.94 -7.65
C ILE A 25 -2.73 -9.03 -6.82
N GLY A 26 -2.08 -10.20 -6.82
CA GLY A 26 -0.69 -10.34 -6.39
C GLY A 26 0.29 -9.71 -7.37
N ALA A 27 1.12 -8.78 -6.90
CA ALA A 27 2.13 -8.11 -7.72
C ALA A 27 3.45 -7.94 -6.97
N THR A 28 4.56 -8.09 -7.71
CA THR A 28 5.87 -7.72 -7.16
C THR A 28 6.03 -6.21 -7.13
N ALA A 29 6.86 -5.67 -6.23
CA ALA A 29 7.18 -4.25 -6.19
C ALA A 29 7.73 -3.72 -7.54
N LYS A 30 8.36 -4.58 -8.35
CA LYS A 30 8.81 -4.24 -9.71
C LYS A 30 7.64 -3.94 -10.65
N VAL A 31 6.61 -4.78 -10.61
CA VAL A 31 5.41 -4.63 -11.45
C VAL A 31 4.66 -3.36 -11.05
N VAL A 32 4.46 -3.14 -9.74
CA VAL A 32 3.79 -1.93 -9.25
C VAL A 32 4.57 -0.70 -9.68
N ALA A 33 5.88 -0.63 -9.37
CA ALA A 33 6.74 0.51 -9.70
C ALA A 33 6.76 0.87 -11.19
N TYR A 34 6.75 -0.14 -12.07
CA TYR A 34 6.68 0.07 -13.52
C TYR A 34 5.38 0.77 -13.93
N ASN A 35 4.25 0.45 -13.31
CA ASN A 35 2.93 0.98 -13.68
C ASN A 35 2.62 2.35 -13.06
N ILE A 36 3.30 2.73 -11.99
CA ILE A 36 3.16 4.05 -11.34
C ILE A 36 4.34 5.01 -11.63
N ASP A 37 5.25 4.64 -12.54
CA ASP A 37 6.43 5.45 -12.91
C ASP A 37 7.35 5.83 -11.73
N TYR A 38 7.50 4.92 -10.76
CA TYR A 38 8.41 5.08 -9.62
C TYR A 38 9.60 4.12 -9.68
N GLY A 39 10.65 4.45 -8.92
CA GLY A 39 11.79 3.55 -8.75
C GLY A 39 11.43 2.32 -7.91
N GLN A 40 11.71 1.12 -8.43
CA GLN A 40 11.43 -0.17 -7.76
C GLN A 40 11.92 -0.23 -6.31
N ASN A 41 13.15 0.22 -6.02
CA ASN A 41 13.69 0.18 -4.66
C ASN A 41 12.89 1.05 -3.69
N TYR A 42 12.38 2.18 -4.17
CA TYR A 42 11.58 3.09 -3.38
C TYR A 42 10.19 2.50 -3.13
N VAL A 43 9.53 1.99 -4.16
CA VAL A 43 8.23 1.30 -4.04
C VAL A 43 8.33 0.10 -3.10
N ASN A 44 9.37 -0.73 -3.23
CA ASN A 44 9.57 -1.86 -2.33
C ASN A 44 9.72 -1.41 -0.86
N ALA A 45 10.45 -0.32 -0.60
CA ALA A 45 10.56 0.22 0.75
C ALA A 45 9.20 0.70 1.30
N ARG A 46 8.34 1.28 0.44
CA ARG A 46 6.99 1.70 0.81
C ARG A 46 6.04 0.52 1.05
N MET A 47 6.04 -0.48 0.16
CA MET A 47 5.26 -1.72 0.32
C MET A 47 5.59 -2.41 1.64
N LYS A 48 6.87 -2.48 2.03
CA LYS A 48 7.28 -3.03 3.34
C LYS A 48 6.76 -2.25 4.53
N MET A 49 6.63 -0.93 4.41
CA MET A 49 6.03 -0.12 5.48
C MET A 49 4.54 -0.42 5.62
N MET A 50 3.82 -0.48 4.50
CA MET A 50 2.39 -0.80 4.50
C MET A 50 2.11 -2.26 4.88
N GLU A 51 3.03 -3.18 4.56
CA GLU A 51 3.01 -4.57 5.04
C GLU A 51 3.11 -4.65 6.57
N ARG A 52 4.04 -3.90 7.19
CA ARG A 52 4.14 -3.83 8.66
C ARG A 52 2.91 -3.22 9.31
N ALA A 53 2.25 -2.29 8.63
CA ALA A 53 0.98 -1.73 9.04
C ALA A 53 -0.22 -2.68 8.79
N GLY A 54 0.02 -3.85 8.20
CA GLY A 54 -1.00 -4.87 7.97
C GLY A 54 -1.86 -4.66 6.72
N LEU A 55 -1.60 -3.63 5.91
CA LEU A 55 -2.35 -3.36 4.68
C LEU A 55 -2.04 -4.37 3.56
N PHE A 56 -0.81 -4.87 3.54
CA PHE A 56 -0.36 -5.87 2.57
C PHE A 56 0.18 -7.12 3.26
N SER A 57 -0.04 -8.27 2.64
CA SER A 57 0.76 -9.47 2.89
C SER A 57 1.91 -9.53 1.88
N ASN A 58 2.96 -10.28 2.22
CA ASN A 58 4.04 -10.59 1.29
C ASN A 58 4.35 -12.09 1.29
N GLU A 59 4.22 -12.74 0.14
CA GLU A 59 4.64 -14.12 -0.07
C GLU A 59 5.69 -14.16 -1.19
N GLU A 60 6.92 -14.55 -0.84
CA GLU A 60 8.06 -14.63 -1.77
C GLU A 60 8.29 -13.36 -2.63
N GLY A 61 8.00 -12.18 -2.08
CA GLY A 61 8.15 -10.90 -2.79
C GLY A 61 6.95 -10.48 -3.64
N VAL A 62 5.87 -11.26 -3.64
CA VAL A 62 4.56 -10.91 -4.21
C VAL A 62 3.72 -10.28 -3.10
N TYR A 63 3.22 -9.07 -3.35
CA TYR A 63 2.39 -8.32 -2.42
C TYR A 63 0.93 -8.38 -2.84
N GLU A 64 0.06 -8.62 -1.86
CA GLU A 64 -1.40 -8.68 -1.99
C GLU A 64 -2.07 -7.88 -0.88
N LEU A 65 -3.24 -7.28 -1.15
CA LEU A 65 -4.02 -6.65 -0.09
C LEU A 65 -4.48 -7.70 0.92
N THR A 66 -4.39 -7.36 2.20
CA THR A 66 -5.09 -8.08 3.26
C THR A 66 -6.56 -7.66 3.30
N ASP A 67 -7.38 -8.31 4.12
CA ASP A 67 -8.75 -7.86 4.38
C ASP A 67 -8.75 -6.42 4.95
N LEU A 68 -7.84 -6.12 5.89
CA LEU A 68 -7.64 -4.76 6.41
C LEU A 68 -7.31 -3.76 5.30
N GLY A 69 -6.42 -4.12 4.37
CA GLY A 69 -6.07 -3.27 3.23
C GLY A 69 -7.27 -2.97 2.32
N ARG A 70 -8.14 -3.95 2.09
CA ARG A 70 -9.38 -3.76 1.31
C ARG A 70 -10.39 -2.89 2.04
N GLU A 71 -10.59 -3.12 3.33
CA GLU A 71 -11.49 -2.30 4.16
C GLU A 71 -11.00 -0.85 4.25
N PHE A 72 -9.68 -0.65 4.38
CA PHE A 72 -9.08 0.68 4.35
C PHE A 72 -9.33 1.41 3.01
N LEU A 73 -9.15 0.73 1.87
CA LEU A 73 -9.45 1.30 0.55
C LEU A 73 -10.93 1.60 0.34
N ALA A 74 -11.83 0.77 0.90
CA ALA A 74 -13.27 1.02 0.87
C ALA A 74 -13.70 2.19 1.77
N GLY A 75 -12.80 2.67 2.65
CA GLY A 75 -13.10 3.71 3.64
C GLY A 75 -13.87 3.19 4.86
N ASP A 76 -13.89 1.87 5.06
CA ASP A 76 -14.54 1.20 6.20
C ASP A 76 -13.65 1.22 7.46
N VAL A 77 -12.34 1.43 7.29
CA VAL A 77 -11.35 1.60 8.36
C VAL A 77 -10.71 2.98 8.26
N GLY A 78 -10.72 3.71 9.38
CA GLY A 78 -10.14 5.04 9.49
C GLY A 78 -8.61 5.07 9.51
N GLU A 79 -8.04 6.21 9.16
CA GLU A 79 -6.58 6.42 9.15
C GLU A 79 -5.94 6.30 10.54
N ASP A 80 -6.70 6.62 11.59
CA ASP A 80 -6.30 6.54 13.00
C ASP A 80 -6.34 5.11 13.56
N GLU A 81 -6.93 4.17 12.81
CA GLU A 81 -7.03 2.77 13.17
C GLU A 81 -5.86 1.93 12.64
N LEU A 82 -5.04 2.49 11.74
CA LEU A 82 -3.86 1.80 11.22
C LEU A 82 -2.71 1.79 12.24
N PRO A 83 -2.09 0.63 12.50
CA PRO A 83 -0.94 0.56 13.39
C PRO A 83 0.26 1.30 12.79
N GLU A 84 1.03 2.00 13.63
CA GLU A 84 2.30 2.60 13.19
C GLU A 84 3.35 1.48 12.91
N PRO A 85 3.93 1.43 11.70
CA PRO A 85 4.86 0.37 11.24
C PRO A 85 6.34 0.51 11.65
#